data_AF-A0A0A2TNC4-F1
#
_entry.id   AF-A0A0A2TNC4-F1
#
_cell.length_a   1.000
_cell.length_b   1.000
_cell.length_c   1.000
_cell.angle_alpha   90.00
_cell.angle_beta   90.00
_cell.angle_gamma   90.00
#
_symmetry.space_group_name_H-M   'P 1'
#
loop_
_entity.id
_entity.type
_entity.pdbx_description
1 polymer ?
#
loop_
_entity_poly.entity_id
_entity_poly.type
_entity_poly.pdbx_seq_one_letter_code
_entity_poly.pdbx_strand_id
1 'polypeptide(L)'
;MADHAVLSASSSHRWLNCMPSARLELEFENNSSAAAEEGTAAHALCEYKLKKALHMRSKRPVSDYGSDEMEECTDAYAEFVMEQYEAAKQVCKDPLVLIEQRLDFSCYVPDGFGTGDCLIISDSRLHIIDFKYGMGVLVEAENNTQMKLYALGALEIYNSLYDFEEISMTIFQPRRENVSTWTIPVSALKDWAANELRPKAKKAYDGEGEYIPGEWCTFCRAAVKCRARAEEKLRLAQSEFKLPPLLTDSEIEEIMSILPGLTKWANEIMTYATEAAVSHGKEWNGFKVVEGRSGRKYRDEEQVAETAKQHGYIDIYRQSVIPMTEMQKLMGKTKFEEILGDLIHKPPGRPTLVPKSDKRPAMNVSNAKNDFYEIMEVN
;
A
#
# COMPACT_ATOMS: atom_id res chain seq x y z
N MET A 1 -12.00 -31.18 11.93
CA MET A 1 -11.74 -29.92 11.20
C MET A 1 -11.41 -30.36 9.79
N ALA A 2 -12.11 -29.86 8.77
CA ALA A 2 -11.74 -30.18 7.39
C ALA A 2 -10.34 -29.59 7.12
N ASP A 3 -9.43 -30.40 6.60
CA ASP A 3 -8.10 -29.94 6.19
C ASP A 3 -8.28 -28.91 5.07
N HIS A 4 -8.22 -27.62 5.41
CA HIS A 4 -8.23 -26.56 4.40
C HIS A 4 -6.82 -26.43 3.83
N ALA A 5 -6.69 -26.69 2.52
CA ALA A 5 -5.46 -26.40 1.80
C ALA A 5 -5.08 -24.93 1.99
N VAL A 6 -3.80 -24.66 2.27
CA VAL A 6 -3.26 -23.30 2.40
C VAL A 6 -3.57 -22.46 1.16
N LEU A 7 -3.53 -23.09 -0.01
CA LEU A 7 -3.83 -22.50 -1.30
C LEU A 7 -5.16 -23.04 -1.86
N SER A 8 -6.26 -22.77 -1.17
CA SER A 8 -7.58 -23.22 -1.63
C SER A 8 -7.97 -22.60 -2.97
N ALA A 9 -8.71 -23.34 -3.81
CA ALA A 9 -9.17 -22.83 -5.11
C ALA A 9 -10.05 -21.59 -4.99
N SER A 10 -10.94 -21.54 -3.99
CA SER A 10 -11.84 -20.40 -3.73
C SER A 10 -11.11 -19.13 -3.29
N SER A 11 -9.87 -19.23 -2.78
CA SER A 11 -9.03 -18.09 -2.44
C SER A 11 -7.94 -17.80 -3.47
N SER A 12 -7.93 -18.49 -4.61
CA SER A 12 -6.87 -18.41 -5.62
C SER A 12 -6.65 -17.03 -6.21
N HIS A 13 -7.74 -16.29 -6.45
CA HIS A 13 -7.64 -14.90 -6.86
C HIS A 13 -6.81 -14.05 -5.88
N ARG A 14 -6.84 -14.36 -4.59
CA ARG A 14 -6.07 -13.63 -3.58
C ARG A 14 -4.61 -14.05 -3.54
N TRP A 15 -4.31 -15.34 -3.40
CA TRP A 15 -2.92 -15.77 -3.26
C TRP A 15 -2.13 -15.71 -4.58
N LEU A 16 -2.78 -15.66 -5.75
CA LEU A 16 -2.10 -15.37 -7.02
C LEU A 16 -1.69 -13.90 -7.20
N ASN A 17 -2.40 -12.98 -6.53
CA ASN A 17 -2.14 -11.54 -6.61
C ASN A 17 -1.32 -11.02 -5.42
N CYS A 18 -1.45 -11.63 -4.25
CA CYS A 18 -0.71 -11.28 -3.04
C CYS A 18 -0.19 -12.57 -2.37
N MET A 19 0.85 -13.15 -2.94
CA MET A 19 1.41 -14.47 -2.57
C MET A 19 1.64 -14.68 -1.06
N PRO A 20 2.36 -13.78 -0.34
CA PRO A 20 2.62 -13.99 1.08
C PRO A 20 1.35 -13.90 1.95
N SER A 21 0.21 -13.42 1.42
CA SER A 21 -1.04 -13.41 2.18
C SER A 21 -1.54 -14.81 2.52
N ALA A 22 -1.22 -15.83 1.70
CA ALA A 22 -1.64 -17.21 1.95
C ALA A 22 -1.15 -17.73 3.32
N ARG A 23 0.12 -17.45 3.67
CA ARG A 23 0.70 -17.81 4.97
C ARG A 23 0.27 -16.87 6.08
N LEU A 24 0.24 -15.57 5.82
CA LEU A 24 -0.16 -14.58 6.81
C LEU A 24 -1.57 -14.87 7.36
N GLU A 25 -2.50 -15.31 6.52
CA GLU A 25 -3.86 -15.61 6.95
C GLU A 25 -4.01 -16.83 7.87
N LEU A 26 -2.97 -17.65 8.02
CA LEU A 26 -2.95 -18.76 8.98
C LEU A 26 -2.77 -18.26 10.42
N GLU A 27 -2.29 -17.03 10.61
CA GLU A 27 -2.15 -16.38 11.92
C GLU A 27 -3.48 -15.83 12.46
N PHE A 28 -4.55 -15.91 11.65
CA PHE A 28 -5.86 -15.37 11.97
C PHE A 28 -6.89 -16.49 12.07
N GLU A 29 -7.82 -16.36 13.02
CA GLU A 29 -8.92 -17.31 13.16
C GLU A 29 -9.77 -17.39 11.88
N ASN A 30 -10.05 -18.61 11.43
CA ASN A 30 -10.92 -18.87 10.30
C ASN A 30 -12.38 -18.93 10.77
N ASN A 31 -12.95 -17.76 11.06
CA ASN A 31 -14.35 -17.65 11.47
C ASN A 31 -15.26 -17.68 10.24
N SER A 32 -16.29 -18.52 10.29
CA SER A 32 -17.37 -18.49 9.30
C SER A 32 -18.27 -17.28 9.54
N SER A 33 -18.85 -16.74 8.46
CA SER A 33 -19.89 -15.71 8.56
C SER A 33 -21.26 -16.34 8.28
N ALA A 34 -22.33 -15.71 8.75
CA ALA A 34 -23.69 -16.15 8.45
C ALA A 34 -23.93 -16.31 6.94
N ALA A 35 -23.34 -15.43 6.11
CA ALA A 35 -23.41 -15.54 4.65
C ALA A 35 -22.66 -16.75 4.08
N ALA A 36 -21.53 -17.15 4.70
CA ALA A 36 -20.81 -18.37 4.30
C ALA A 36 -21.56 -19.65 4.71
N GLU A 37 -22.21 -19.63 5.87
CA GLU A 37 -23.07 -20.73 6.35
C GLU A 37 -24.33 -20.87 5.49
N GLU A 38 -24.98 -19.74 5.16
CA GLU A 38 -26.11 -19.67 4.24
C GLU A 38 -25.73 -20.21 2.84
N GLY A 39 -24.58 -19.79 2.31
CA GLY A 39 -24.06 -20.32 1.05
C GLY A 39 -23.83 -21.83 1.10
N THR A 40 -23.24 -22.34 2.18
CA THR A 40 -23.01 -23.79 2.37
C THR A 40 -24.33 -24.57 2.37
N ALA A 41 -25.37 -24.02 3.02
CA ALA A 41 -26.71 -24.62 3.00
C ALA A 41 -27.31 -24.64 1.58
N ALA A 42 -27.12 -23.57 0.81
CA ALA A 42 -27.58 -23.49 -0.57
C ALA A 42 -26.86 -24.51 -1.49
N HIS A 43 -25.53 -24.69 -1.36
CA HIS A 43 -24.79 -25.73 -2.09
C HIS A 43 -25.31 -27.15 -1.77
N ALA A 44 -25.51 -27.47 -0.49
CA ALA A 44 -26.07 -28.76 -0.08
C ALA A 44 -27.49 -28.99 -0.66
N LEU A 45 -28.30 -27.93 -0.77
CA LEU A 45 -29.62 -28.00 -1.37
C LEU A 45 -29.55 -28.19 -2.90
N CYS A 46 -28.64 -27.49 -3.59
CA CYS A 46 -28.32 -27.71 -5.00
C CYS A 46 -27.93 -29.16 -5.28
N GLU A 47 -26.98 -29.70 -4.50
CA GLU A 47 -26.54 -31.10 -4.60
C GLU A 47 -27.73 -32.06 -4.49
N TYR A 48 -28.59 -31.86 -3.48
CA TYR A 48 -29.78 -32.69 -3.27
C TYR A 48 -30.74 -32.63 -4.48
N LYS A 49 -31.04 -31.42 -4.98
CA LYS A 49 -31.97 -31.19 -6.08
C LYS A 49 -31.45 -31.81 -7.38
N LEU A 50 -30.16 -31.62 -7.69
CA LEU A 50 -29.51 -32.24 -8.83
C LEU A 50 -29.54 -33.77 -8.77
N LYS A 51 -29.16 -34.35 -7.62
CA LYS A 51 -29.22 -35.81 -7.43
C LYS A 51 -30.64 -36.34 -7.64
N LYS A 52 -31.66 -35.62 -7.15
CA LYS A 52 -33.06 -35.99 -7.35
C LYS A 52 -33.47 -35.93 -8.83
N ALA A 53 -33.05 -34.88 -9.56
CA ALA A 53 -33.32 -34.74 -11.00
C ALA A 53 -32.67 -35.85 -11.83
N LEU A 54 -31.49 -36.33 -11.43
CA LEU A 54 -30.78 -37.46 -12.04
C LEU A 54 -31.22 -38.83 -11.52
N HIS A 55 -32.32 -38.92 -10.76
CA HIS A 55 -32.82 -40.16 -10.14
C HIS A 55 -31.80 -40.87 -9.22
N MET A 56 -30.86 -40.14 -8.65
CA MET A 56 -29.89 -40.62 -7.67
C MET A 56 -30.49 -40.54 -6.26
N ARG A 57 -30.10 -41.48 -5.39
CA ARG A 57 -30.51 -41.43 -3.98
C ARG A 57 -29.83 -40.26 -3.28
N SER A 58 -30.63 -39.40 -2.66
CA SER A 58 -30.16 -38.30 -1.82
C SER A 58 -31.13 -38.05 -0.67
N LYS A 59 -30.64 -37.47 0.43
CA LYS A 59 -31.47 -37.00 1.54
C LYS A 59 -31.46 -35.48 1.52
N ARG A 60 -32.63 -34.87 1.65
CA ARG A 60 -32.74 -33.41 1.72
C ARG A 60 -31.97 -32.89 2.95
N PRO A 61 -31.07 -31.92 2.79
CA PRO A 61 -30.38 -31.31 3.93
C PRO A 61 -31.38 -30.54 4.81
N VAL A 62 -31.06 -30.45 6.10
CA VAL A 62 -31.78 -29.61 7.06
C VAL A 62 -30.87 -28.43 7.38
N SER A 63 -31.41 -27.22 7.29
CA SER A 63 -30.66 -25.99 7.55
C SER A 63 -31.60 -24.94 8.14
N ASP A 64 -31.08 -24.15 9.08
CA ASP A 64 -31.79 -22.99 9.66
C ASP A 64 -31.85 -21.80 8.68
N TYR A 65 -31.14 -21.88 7.55
CA TYR A 65 -31.08 -20.85 6.51
C TYR A 65 -32.08 -21.06 5.36
N GLY A 66 -32.95 -22.07 5.44
CA GLY A 66 -33.93 -22.35 4.40
C GLY A 66 -34.88 -21.16 4.18
N SER A 67 -35.04 -20.73 2.94
CA SER A 67 -35.93 -19.65 2.52
C SER A 67 -36.52 -19.93 1.13
N ASP A 68 -37.63 -19.26 0.79
CA ASP A 68 -38.24 -19.37 -0.55
C ASP A 68 -37.26 -18.91 -1.64
N GLU A 69 -36.50 -17.83 -1.41
CA GLU A 69 -35.44 -17.35 -2.31
C GLU A 69 -34.37 -18.43 -2.54
N MET A 70 -33.95 -19.14 -1.48
CA MET A 70 -32.98 -20.22 -1.60
C MET A 70 -33.56 -21.40 -2.40
N GLU A 71 -34.83 -21.75 -2.20
CA GLU A 71 -35.49 -22.77 -3.01
C GLU A 71 -35.47 -22.39 -4.49
N GLU A 72 -35.94 -21.19 -4.84
CA GLU A 72 -36.00 -20.70 -6.22
C GLU A 72 -34.62 -20.66 -6.88
N CYS A 73 -33.61 -20.13 -6.18
CA CYS A 73 -32.24 -20.07 -6.67
C CYS A 73 -31.64 -21.46 -6.94
N THR A 74 -31.91 -22.40 -6.04
CA THR A 74 -31.37 -23.78 -6.14
C THR A 74 -32.15 -24.62 -7.14
N ASP A 75 -33.44 -24.34 -7.37
CA ASP A 75 -34.23 -24.91 -8.48
C ASP A 75 -33.70 -24.41 -9.82
N ALA A 76 -33.50 -23.09 -9.98
CA ALA A 76 -32.96 -22.51 -11.21
C ALA A 76 -31.58 -23.07 -11.56
N TYR A 77 -30.71 -23.28 -10.56
CA TYR A 77 -29.42 -23.94 -10.78
C TYR A 77 -29.58 -25.37 -11.27
N ALA A 78 -30.46 -26.15 -10.63
CA ALA A 78 -30.71 -27.54 -11.02
C ALA A 78 -31.27 -27.63 -12.44
N GLU A 79 -32.22 -26.76 -12.80
CA GLU A 79 -32.77 -26.64 -14.15
C GLU A 79 -31.68 -26.31 -15.17
N PHE A 80 -30.85 -25.29 -14.92
CA PHE A 80 -29.76 -24.91 -15.81
C PHE A 80 -28.78 -26.06 -16.07
N VAL A 81 -28.34 -26.76 -15.02
CA VAL A 81 -27.44 -27.91 -15.16
C VAL A 81 -28.09 -29.03 -15.99
N MET A 82 -29.38 -29.31 -15.77
CA MET A 82 -30.10 -30.32 -16.54
C MET A 82 -30.25 -29.91 -18.01
N GLU A 83 -30.46 -28.63 -18.31
CA GLU A 83 -30.44 -28.12 -19.68
C GLU A 83 -29.08 -28.33 -20.36
N GLN A 84 -27.97 -28.04 -19.66
CA GLN A 84 -26.62 -28.28 -20.19
C GLN A 84 -26.36 -29.78 -20.38
N TYR A 85 -26.86 -30.63 -19.49
CA TYR A 85 -26.72 -32.07 -19.61
C TYR A 85 -27.51 -32.63 -20.80
N GLU A 86 -28.75 -32.20 -21.00
CA GLU A 86 -29.55 -32.59 -22.16
C GLU A 86 -28.94 -32.07 -23.47
N ALA A 87 -28.34 -30.88 -23.47
CA ALA A 87 -27.58 -30.36 -24.61
C ALA A 87 -26.36 -31.25 -24.92
N ALA A 88 -25.63 -31.71 -23.90
CA ALA A 88 -24.53 -32.64 -24.07
C ALA A 88 -24.99 -33.99 -24.67
N LYS A 89 -26.19 -34.47 -24.31
CA LYS A 89 -26.76 -35.71 -24.88
C LYS A 89 -27.11 -35.61 -26.37
N GLN A 90 -27.30 -34.39 -26.90
CA GLN A 90 -27.54 -34.21 -28.33
C GLN A 90 -26.29 -34.49 -29.17
N VAL A 91 -25.09 -34.35 -28.57
CA VAL A 91 -23.80 -34.50 -29.26
C VAL A 91 -23.01 -35.72 -28.82
N CYS A 92 -23.29 -36.26 -27.63
CA CYS A 92 -22.66 -37.45 -27.08
C CYS A 92 -23.74 -38.42 -26.61
N LYS A 93 -23.58 -39.72 -26.90
CA LYS A 93 -24.60 -40.73 -26.59
C LYS A 93 -24.77 -40.95 -25.08
N ASP A 94 -23.69 -40.85 -24.31
CA ASP A 94 -23.67 -41.15 -22.89
C ASP A 94 -22.75 -40.19 -22.12
N PRO A 95 -23.12 -38.89 -22.01
CA PRO A 95 -22.35 -37.93 -21.24
C PRO A 95 -22.42 -38.27 -19.74
N LEU A 96 -21.31 -38.08 -19.04
CA LEU A 96 -21.22 -38.31 -17.60
C LEU A 96 -21.52 -37.02 -16.84
N VAL A 97 -22.33 -37.10 -15.78
CA VAL A 97 -22.55 -36.00 -14.83
C VAL A 97 -22.02 -36.38 -13.46
N LEU A 98 -21.17 -35.53 -12.90
CA LEU A 98 -20.56 -35.70 -11.60
C LEU A 98 -20.96 -34.52 -10.71
N ILE A 99 -21.42 -34.83 -9.50
CA ILE A 99 -21.89 -33.83 -8.52
C ILE A 99 -20.97 -33.87 -7.32
N GLU A 100 -20.57 -32.71 -6.80
CA GLU A 100 -19.63 -32.57 -5.67
C GLU A 100 -18.32 -33.36 -5.90
N GLN A 101 -17.77 -33.26 -7.10
CA GLN A 101 -16.58 -34.01 -7.49
C GLN A 101 -15.35 -33.38 -6.87
N ARG A 102 -14.56 -34.18 -6.13
CA ARG A 102 -13.23 -33.76 -5.66
C ARG A 102 -12.27 -33.67 -6.85
N LEU A 103 -11.64 -32.50 -7.00
CA LEU A 103 -10.72 -32.18 -8.09
C LEU A 103 -9.34 -31.92 -7.48
N ASP A 104 -8.42 -32.84 -7.75
CA ASP A 104 -7.04 -32.78 -7.27
C ASP A 104 -6.17 -32.10 -8.34
N PHE A 105 -5.58 -30.96 -7.98
CA PHE A 105 -4.63 -30.22 -8.82
C PHE A 105 -3.29 -30.06 -8.10
N SER A 106 -2.99 -30.97 -7.17
CA SER A 106 -1.79 -30.95 -6.33
C SER A 106 -0.50 -31.05 -7.14
N CYS A 107 -0.59 -31.62 -8.35
CA CYS A 107 0.51 -31.65 -9.29
C CYS A 107 0.94 -30.24 -9.74
N TYR A 108 0.08 -29.21 -9.62
CA TYR A 108 0.37 -27.81 -9.94
C TYR A 108 0.56 -26.91 -8.70
N VAL A 109 -0.24 -27.14 -7.66
CA VAL A 109 -0.31 -26.32 -6.45
C VAL A 109 -0.11 -27.24 -5.23
N PRO A 110 0.89 -27.02 -4.35
CA PRO A 110 1.09 -27.92 -3.22
C PRO A 110 -0.16 -28.08 -2.35
N ASP A 111 -0.53 -29.33 -2.06
CA ASP A 111 -1.75 -29.73 -1.34
C ASP A 111 -3.06 -29.21 -1.99
N GLY A 112 -3.01 -28.83 -3.26
CA GLY A 112 -4.09 -28.16 -3.97
C GLY A 112 -5.21 -29.10 -4.37
N PHE A 113 -6.40 -28.88 -3.81
CA PHE A 113 -7.63 -29.53 -4.25
C PHE A 113 -8.83 -28.59 -4.10
N GLY A 114 -9.95 -28.99 -4.70
CA GLY A 114 -11.25 -28.39 -4.45
C GLY A 114 -12.38 -29.36 -4.74
N THR A 115 -13.60 -28.86 -4.64
CA THR A 115 -14.81 -29.62 -4.97
C THR A 115 -15.57 -28.82 -6.02
N GLY A 116 -15.73 -29.41 -7.21
CA GLY A 116 -16.58 -28.83 -8.25
C GLY A 116 -18.03 -29.23 -8.01
N ASP A 117 -18.94 -28.27 -8.05
CA ASP A 117 -20.36 -28.52 -7.76
C ASP A 117 -20.99 -29.46 -8.80
N CYS A 118 -20.77 -29.19 -10.08
CA CYS A 118 -21.19 -30.06 -11.18
C CYS A 118 -20.18 -30.10 -12.33
N LEU A 119 -19.88 -31.29 -12.82
CA LEU A 119 -19.12 -31.51 -14.05
C LEU A 119 -19.93 -32.34 -15.03
N ILE A 120 -19.97 -31.90 -16.28
CA ILE A 120 -20.56 -32.62 -17.40
C ILE A 120 -19.44 -32.97 -18.36
N ILE A 121 -19.25 -34.26 -18.62
CA ILE A 121 -18.18 -34.80 -19.46
C ILE A 121 -18.82 -35.46 -20.67
N SER A 122 -18.35 -35.06 -21.86
CA SER A 122 -18.71 -35.65 -23.15
C SER A 122 -17.43 -35.94 -23.95
N ASP A 123 -17.54 -36.66 -25.06
CA ASP A 123 -16.39 -37.18 -25.82
C ASP A 123 -15.27 -36.15 -26.07
N SER A 124 -15.62 -34.90 -26.41
CA SER A 124 -14.66 -33.84 -26.71
C SER A 124 -14.79 -32.58 -25.85
N ARG A 125 -15.74 -32.53 -24.91
CA ARG A 125 -16.00 -31.33 -24.08
C ARG A 125 -16.14 -31.68 -22.60
N LEU A 126 -15.45 -30.89 -21.79
CA LEU A 126 -15.61 -30.84 -20.34
C LEU A 126 -16.30 -29.52 -19.97
N HIS A 127 -17.39 -29.59 -19.22
CA HIS A 127 -18.12 -28.42 -18.73
C HIS A 127 -18.21 -28.46 -17.21
N ILE A 128 -17.64 -27.45 -16.56
CA ILE A 128 -17.67 -27.29 -15.10
C ILE A 128 -18.65 -26.17 -14.79
N ILE A 129 -19.63 -26.44 -13.92
CA ILE A 129 -20.63 -25.47 -13.51
C ILE A 129 -20.49 -25.33 -11.99
N ASP A 130 -20.18 -24.11 -11.54
CA ASP A 130 -20.00 -23.76 -10.14
C ASP A 130 -21.10 -22.77 -9.73
N PHE A 131 -21.76 -23.09 -8.64
CA PHE A 131 -22.83 -22.33 -8.04
C PHE A 131 -22.25 -21.26 -7.12
N LYS A 132 -22.76 -20.03 -7.22
CA LYS A 132 -22.40 -18.93 -6.32
C LYS A 132 -23.66 -18.35 -5.69
N TYR A 133 -23.78 -18.46 -4.38
CA TYR A 133 -24.93 -17.92 -3.65
C TYR A 133 -24.74 -16.51 -3.09
N GLY A 134 -23.50 -16.01 -3.06
CA GLY A 134 -23.20 -14.71 -2.44
C GLY A 134 -23.83 -13.52 -3.16
N MET A 135 -24.35 -12.55 -2.41
CA MET A 135 -24.88 -11.30 -2.94
C MET A 135 -23.86 -10.17 -3.09
N GLY A 136 -22.81 -10.16 -2.26
CA GLY A 136 -21.93 -9.00 -2.14
C GLY A 136 -21.07 -8.71 -3.37
N VAL A 137 -20.64 -9.73 -4.11
CA VAL A 137 -19.69 -9.62 -5.23
C VAL A 137 -20.23 -10.38 -6.43
N LEU A 138 -20.25 -9.75 -7.60
CA LEU A 138 -20.55 -10.42 -8.86
C LEU A 138 -19.34 -11.27 -9.26
N VAL A 139 -19.56 -12.54 -9.61
CA VAL A 139 -18.48 -13.47 -9.97
C VAL A 139 -18.58 -13.83 -11.44
N GLU A 140 -17.56 -13.45 -12.21
CA GLU A 140 -17.44 -13.78 -13.64
C GLU A 140 -16.71 -15.11 -13.84
N ALA A 141 -17.06 -15.84 -14.91
CA ALA A 141 -16.35 -17.04 -15.32
C ALA A 141 -15.08 -16.73 -16.14
N GLU A 142 -15.07 -15.60 -16.86
CA GLU A 142 -13.93 -15.22 -17.69
C GLU A 142 -12.67 -15.04 -16.84
N ASN A 143 -11.62 -15.79 -17.20
CA ASN A 143 -10.34 -15.81 -16.49
C ASN A 143 -10.44 -16.11 -14.98
N ASN A 144 -11.52 -16.74 -14.52
CA ASN A 144 -11.70 -17.07 -13.12
C ASN A 144 -10.69 -18.14 -12.66
N THR A 145 -9.87 -17.78 -11.67
CA THR A 145 -8.76 -18.62 -11.19
C THR A 145 -9.25 -19.87 -10.45
N GLN A 146 -10.37 -19.81 -9.74
CA GLN A 146 -10.99 -20.99 -9.13
C GLN A 146 -11.45 -21.98 -10.19
N MET A 147 -12.16 -21.49 -11.22
CA MET A 147 -12.66 -22.34 -12.29
C MET A 147 -11.51 -22.98 -13.10
N LYS A 148 -10.45 -22.22 -13.39
CA LYS A 148 -9.23 -22.77 -14.02
C LYS A 148 -8.58 -23.88 -13.19
N LEU A 149 -8.54 -23.75 -11.86
CA LEU A 149 -8.02 -24.82 -10.99
C LEU A 149 -8.90 -26.06 -11.00
N TYR A 150 -10.22 -25.90 -10.99
CA TYR A 150 -11.16 -27.01 -11.15
C TYR A 150 -10.99 -27.69 -12.50
N ALA A 151 -10.84 -26.91 -13.57
CA ALA A 151 -10.55 -27.42 -14.90
C ALA A 151 -9.24 -28.22 -14.96
N LEU A 152 -8.17 -27.75 -14.32
CA LEU A 152 -6.91 -28.51 -14.23
C LEU A 152 -7.08 -29.82 -13.45
N GLY A 153 -7.78 -29.80 -12.31
CA GLY A 153 -8.00 -31.01 -11.54
C GLY A 153 -8.90 -32.03 -12.24
N ALA A 154 -9.90 -31.55 -13.00
CA ALA A 154 -10.73 -32.41 -13.84
C ALA A 154 -9.93 -33.02 -15.00
N LEU A 155 -9.06 -32.24 -15.64
CA LEU A 155 -8.15 -32.76 -16.67
C LEU A 155 -7.22 -33.84 -16.11
N GLU A 156 -6.65 -33.65 -14.92
CA GLU A 156 -5.76 -34.65 -14.32
C GLU A 156 -6.46 -36.01 -14.16
N ILE A 157 -7.75 -36.00 -13.81
CA ILE A 157 -8.53 -37.23 -13.61
C ILE A 157 -8.95 -37.85 -14.95
N TYR A 158 -9.40 -37.03 -15.92
CA TYR A 158 -10.16 -37.53 -17.09
C TYR A 158 -9.43 -37.43 -18.43
N ASN A 159 -8.32 -36.68 -18.55
CA ASN A 159 -7.60 -36.48 -19.83
C ASN A 159 -6.92 -37.77 -20.35
N SER A 160 -6.87 -38.84 -19.57
CA SER A 160 -6.41 -40.16 -20.04
C SER A 160 -7.52 -40.98 -20.70
N LEU A 161 -8.78 -40.58 -20.47
CA LEU A 161 -9.99 -41.27 -20.94
C LEU A 161 -10.68 -40.51 -22.08
N TYR A 162 -10.52 -39.19 -22.12
CA TYR A 162 -11.18 -38.29 -23.06
C TYR A 162 -10.17 -37.30 -23.65
N ASP A 163 -10.33 -37.00 -24.94
CA ASP A 163 -9.51 -36.05 -25.68
C ASP A 163 -10.22 -34.69 -25.74
N PHE A 164 -10.13 -33.93 -24.64
CA PHE A 164 -10.73 -32.59 -24.58
C PHE A 164 -9.91 -31.58 -25.40
N GLU A 165 -10.58 -30.87 -26.32
CA GLU A 165 -9.98 -29.74 -27.04
C GLU A 165 -10.18 -28.42 -26.27
N GLU A 166 -11.39 -28.26 -25.73
CA GLU A 166 -11.84 -27.06 -25.03
C GLU A 166 -12.56 -27.43 -23.73
N ILE A 167 -12.50 -26.52 -22.76
CA ILE A 167 -13.18 -26.64 -21.47
C ILE A 167 -14.08 -25.43 -21.28
N SER A 168 -15.35 -25.68 -21.00
CA SER A 168 -16.31 -24.66 -20.62
C SER A 168 -16.42 -24.58 -19.10
N MET A 169 -16.43 -23.37 -18.57
CA MET A 169 -16.59 -23.10 -17.15
C MET A 169 -17.71 -22.09 -16.98
N THR A 170 -18.73 -22.45 -16.20
CA THR A 170 -19.85 -21.58 -15.90
C THR A 170 -19.86 -21.23 -14.42
N ILE A 171 -20.02 -19.95 -14.14
CA ILE A 171 -20.45 -19.45 -12.84
C ILE A 171 -21.95 -19.19 -12.92
N PHE A 172 -22.71 -19.85 -12.06
CA PHE A 172 -24.15 -19.66 -11.92
C PHE A 172 -24.45 -18.95 -10.60
N GLN A 173 -24.80 -17.66 -10.68
CA GLN A 173 -25.03 -16.79 -9.53
C GLN A 173 -26.44 -16.19 -9.56
N PRO A 174 -27.47 -16.94 -9.13
CA PRO A 174 -28.86 -16.61 -9.40
C PRO A 174 -29.33 -15.33 -8.71
N ARG A 175 -28.88 -15.05 -7.49
CA ARG A 175 -29.30 -13.83 -6.75
C ARG A 175 -28.78 -12.53 -7.37
N ARG A 176 -27.82 -12.62 -8.29
CA ARG A 176 -27.30 -11.51 -9.11
C ARG A 176 -27.81 -11.56 -10.55
N GLU A 177 -28.74 -12.48 -10.86
CA GLU A 177 -29.22 -12.77 -12.22
C GLU A 177 -28.05 -13.00 -13.21
N ASN A 178 -26.97 -13.62 -12.73
CA ASN A 178 -25.74 -13.77 -13.49
C ASN A 178 -25.48 -15.24 -13.83
N VAL A 179 -25.38 -15.51 -15.13
CA VAL A 179 -24.90 -16.77 -15.68
C VAL A 179 -23.78 -16.45 -16.64
N SER A 180 -22.54 -16.66 -16.19
CA SER A 180 -21.34 -16.31 -16.95
C SER A 180 -20.66 -17.59 -17.38
N THR A 181 -20.40 -17.77 -18.67
CA THR A 181 -19.72 -18.95 -19.22
C THR A 181 -18.49 -18.52 -19.99
N TRP A 182 -17.38 -19.19 -19.73
CA TRP A 182 -16.14 -18.97 -20.43
C TRP A 182 -15.54 -20.29 -20.91
N THR A 183 -15.16 -20.33 -22.18
CA THR A 183 -14.56 -21.50 -22.81
C THR A 183 -13.10 -21.19 -23.12
N ILE A 184 -12.20 -22.11 -22.77
CA ILE A 184 -10.76 -21.99 -23.00
C ILE A 184 -10.22 -23.27 -23.66
N PRO A 185 -9.29 -23.16 -24.63
CA PRO A 185 -8.54 -24.31 -25.12
C PRO A 185 -7.70 -24.97 -24.02
N VAL A 186 -7.62 -26.30 -24.03
CA VAL A 186 -6.81 -27.05 -23.06
C VAL A 186 -5.34 -26.62 -23.07
N SER A 187 -4.80 -26.29 -24.24
CA SER A 187 -3.43 -25.79 -24.40
C SER A 187 -3.20 -24.49 -23.62
N ALA A 188 -4.07 -23.49 -23.80
CA ALA A 188 -3.97 -22.21 -23.10
C ALA A 188 -4.12 -22.36 -21.57
N LEU A 189 -4.97 -23.29 -21.11
CA LEU A 189 -5.07 -23.61 -19.68
C LEU A 189 -3.79 -24.22 -19.13
N LYS A 190 -3.19 -25.17 -19.85
CA LYS A 190 -1.89 -25.79 -19.48
C LYS A 190 -0.75 -24.78 -19.52
N ASP A 191 -0.75 -23.85 -20.47
CA ASP A 191 0.24 -22.77 -20.56
C ASP A 191 0.16 -21.83 -19.37
N TRP A 192 -1.06 -21.43 -18.97
CA TRP A 192 -1.26 -20.66 -17.73
C TRP A 192 -0.78 -21.44 -16.51
N ALA A 193 -1.08 -22.74 -16.46
CA ALA A 193 -0.67 -23.60 -15.36
C ALA A 193 0.86 -23.69 -15.23
N ALA A 194 1.57 -23.79 -16.36
CA ALA A 194 3.02 -23.90 -16.42
C ALA A 194 3.73 -22.56 -16.12
N ASN A 195 3.28 -21.48 -16.75
CA ASN A 195 4.03 -20.23 -16.80
C ASN A 195 3.64 -19.23 -15.69
N GLU A 196 2.44 -19.37 -15.12
CA GLU A 196 1.96 -18.44 -14.09
C GLU A 196 1.59 -19.15 -12.78
N LEU A 197 0.73 -20.17 -12.84
CA LEU A 197 0.18 -20.81 -11.65
C LEU A 197 1.27 -21.47 -10.81
N ARG A 198 2.02 -22.44 -11.38
CA ARG A 198 3.06 -23.19 -10.66
C ARG A 198 4.09 -22.29 -9.96
N PRO A 199 4.73 -21.30 -10.63
CA PRO A 199 5.73 -20.47 -9.98
C PRO A 199 5.13 -19.59 -8.87
N LYS A 200 3.92 -19.04 -9.06
CA LYS A 200 3.25 -18.24 -8.02
C LYS A 200 2.76 -19.08 -6.86
N ALA A 201 2.19 -20.26 -7.12
CA ALA A 201 1.71 -21.19 -6.11
C ALA A 201 2.84 -21.64 -5.19
N LYS A 202 4.03 -21.94 -5.74
CA LYS A 202 5.21 -22.25 -4.92
C LYS A 202 5.56 -21.10 -3.97
N LYS A 203 5.72 -19.89 -4.49
CA LYS A 203 6.02 -18.70 -3.66
C LYS A 203 4.95 -18.44 -2.61
N ALA A 204 3.68 -18.52 -2.98
CA ALA A 204 2.56 -18.35 -2.05
C ALA A 204 2.56 -19.42 -0.96
N TYR A 205 2.85 -20.68 -1.32
CA TYR A 205 3.01 -21.76 -0.36
C TYR A 205 4.19 -21.53 0.56
N ASP A 206 5.30 -20.96 0.10
CA ASP A 206 6.47 -20.68 0.93
C ASP A 206 6.33 -19.35 1.72
N GLY A 207 5.26 -18.58 1.48
CA GLY A 207 5.04 -17.27 2.10
C GLY A 207 5.94 -16.17 1.54
N GLU A 208 6.48 -16.36 0.33
CA GLU A 208 7.39 -15.45 -0.35
C GLU A 208 6.65 -14.45 -1.25
N GLY A 209 7.33 -13.36 -1.60
CA GLY A 209 6.84 -12.31 -2.49
C GLY A 209 6.48 -11.02 -1.74
N GLU A 210 5.77 -10.13 -2.43
CA GLU A 210 5.38 -8.83 -1.89
C GLU A 210 3.92 -8.84 -1.44
N TYR A 211 3.62 -8.08 -0.38
CA TYR A 211 2.23 -7.81 -0.02
C TYR A 211 1.67 -6.74 -0.97
N ILE A 212 0.79 -7.16 -1.86
CA ILE A 212 0.16 -6.27 -2.86
C ILE A 212 -1.30 -6.05 -2.46
N PRO A 213 -1.69 -4.85 -2.01
CA PRO A 213 -3.09 -4.52 -1.75
C PRO A 213 -3.89 -4.43 -3.05
N GLY A 214 -5.13 -4.90 -3.04
CA GLY A 214 -6.03 -4.85 -4.18
C GLY A 214 -7.45 -5.27 -3.81
N GLU A 215 -8.30 -5.53 -4.81
CA GLU A 215 -9.70 -5.95 -4.59
C GLU A 215 -9.81 -7.26 -3.82
N TRP A 216 -8.82 -8.15 -3.98
CA TRP A 216 -8.70 -9.41 -3.23
C TRP A 216 -8.51 -9.23 -1.72
N CYS A 217 -8.17 -8.03 -1.24
CA CYS A 217 -8.13 -7.74 0.19
C CYS A 217 -9.51 -7.81 0.86
N THR A 218 -10.62 -7.74 0.09
CA THR A 218 -11.99 -7.78 0.62
C THR A 218 -12.26 -9.02 1.47
N PHE A 219 -11.74 -10.17 1.06
CA PHE A 219 -11.91 -11.46 1.73
C PHE A 219 -10.64 -11.94 2.46
N CYS A 220 -9.64 -11.06 2.61
CA CYS A 220 -8.40 -11.40 3.27
C CYS A 220 -8.56 -11.28 4.79
N ARG A 221 -8.26 -12.35 5.54
CA ARG A 221 -8.42 -12.35 7.02
C ARG A 221 -7.52 -11.32 7.71
N ALA A 222 -6.35 -11.06 7.13
CA ALA A 222 -5.40 -10.07 7.64
C ALA A 222 -5.77 -8.63 7.27
N ALA A 223 -6.79 -8.40 6.44
CA ALA A 223 -6.99 -7.12 5.77
C ALA A 223 -7.23 -5.93 6.70
N VAL A 224 -7.72 -6.14 7.92
CA VAL A 224 -7.92 -5.07 8.91
C VAL A 224 -6.60 -4.65 9.57
N LYS A 225 -5.66 -5.58 9.73
CA LYS A 225 -4.37 -5.35 10.41
C LYS A 225 -3.17 -5.27 9.43
N CYS A 226 -3.41 -5.46 8.14
CA CYS A 226 -2.38 -5.50 7.11
C CYS A 226 -1.68 -4.14 6.93
N ARG A 227 -0.35 -4.11 7.12
CA ARG A 227 0.49 -2.91 6.92
C ARG A 227 0.39 -2.38 5.49
N ALA A 228 0.64 -3.24 4.49
CA ALA A 228 0.63 -2.84 3.09
C ALA A 228 -0.70 -2.21 2.68
N ARG A 229 -1.83 -2.76 3.16
CA ARG A 229 -3.16 -2.18 2.90
C ARG A 229 -3.32 -0.81 3.56
N ALA A 230 -2.84 -0.65 4.80
CA ALA A 230 -2.89 0.64 5.50
C ALA A 230 -2.05 1.71 4.78
N GLU A 231 -0.85 1.36 4.32
CA GLU A 231 0.03 2.24 3.55
C GLU A 231 -0.60 2.67 2.22
N GLU A 232 -1.19 1.74 1.48
CA GLU A 232 -1.89 2.07 0.22
C GLU A 232 -3.09 2.99 0.45
N LYS A 233 -3.87 2.78 1.52
CA LYS A 233 -5.00 3.67 1.85
C LYS A 233 -4.53 5.05 2.34
N LEU A 234 -3.41 5.13 3.06
CA LEU A 234 -2.81 6.41 3.45
C LEU A 234 -2.31 7.18 2.23
N ARG A 235 -1.66 6.51 1.28
CA ARG A 235 -1.20 7.10 0.02
C ARG A 235 -2.37 7.68 -0.79
N LEU A 236 -3.48 6.94 -0.90
CA LEU A 236 -4.69 7.43 -1.56
C LEU A 236 -5.27 8.65 -0.83
N ALA A 237 -5.36 8.60 0.50
CA ALA A 237 -5.82 9.75 1.30
C ALA A 237 -4.94 10.99 1.07
N GLN A 238 -3.61 10.86 1.07
CA GLN A 238 -2.70 11.96 0.77
C GLN A 238 -2.90 12.57 -0.62
N SER A 239 -3.35 11.76 -1.59
CA SER A 239 -3.62 12.22 -2.97
C SER A 239 -5.00 12.86 -3.16
N GLU A 240 -6.04 12.36 -2.47
CA GLU A 240 -7.41 12.87 -2.56
C GLU A 240 -7.61 14.10 -1.66
N PHE A 241 -7.02 14.11 -0.47
CA PHE A 241 -6.96 15.28 0.41
C PHE A 241 -5.77 16.13 0.01
N LYS A 242 -5.88 16.82 -1.13
CA LYS A 242 -4.94 17.89 -1.47
C LYS A 242 -4.94 18.89 -0.32
N LEU A 243 -3.85 18.92 0.44
CA LEU A 243 -3.63 19.94 1.45
C LEU A 243 -3.75 21.32 0.78
N PRO A 244 -4.33 22.32 1.46
CA PRO A 244 -4.35 23.68 0.96
C PRO A 244 -2.94 24.12 0.52
N PRO A 245 -2.82 25.03 -0.47
CA PRO A 245 -1.52 25.47 -0.97
C PRO A 245 -0.66 26.20 0.08
N LEU A 246 -1.26 26.53 1.22
CA LEU A 246 -0.62 27.18 2.36
C LEU A 246 -0.69 26.28 3.58
N LEU A 247 0.39 26.23 4.34
CA LEU A 247 0.41 25.61 5.67
C LEU A 247 -0.49 26.40 6.62
N THR A 248 -1.24 25.69 7.45
CA THR A 248 -1.95 26.26 8.59
C THR A 248 -0.98 26.60 9.72
N ASP A 249 -1.40 27.49 10.62
CA ASP A 249 -0.59 27.85 11.80
C ASP A 249 -0.23 26.63 12.65
N SER A 250 -1.15 25.66 12.79
CA SER A 250 -0.91 24.41 13.51
C SER A 250 0.18 23.57 12.85
N GLU A 251 0.21 23.48 11.52
CA GLU A 251 1.25 22.77 10.78
C GLU A 251 2.62 23.47 10.93
N ILE A 252 2.63 24.81 10.94
CA ILE A 252 3.84 25.60 11.19
C ILE A 252 4.36 25.35 12.61
N GLU A 253 3.49 25.32 13.62
CA GLU A 253 3.85 25.03 15.01
C GLU A 253 4.44 23.63 15.19
N GLU A 254 3.86 22.61 14.56
CA GLU A 254 4.40 21.25 14.54
C GLU A 254 5.79 21.21 13.90
N ILE A 255 5.96 21.84 12.73
CA ILE A 255 7.26 21.95 12.05
C ILE A 255 8.28 22.65 12.95
N MET A 256 7.92 23.76 13.60
CA MET A 256 8.80 24.49 14.51
C MET A 256 9.30 23.62 15.67
N SER A 257 8.49 22.67 16.15
CA SER A 257 8.88 21.77 17.23
C SER A 257 9.94 20.74 16.82
N ILE A 258 9.90 20.25 15.57
CA ILE A 258 10.81 19.23 15.04
C ILE A 258 12.06 19.83 14.37
N LEU A 259 11.98 21.07 13.90
CA LEU A 259 13.03 21.74 13.13
C LEU A 259 14.42 21.75 13.81
N PRO A 260 14.55 21.96 15.14
CA PRO A 260 15.86 21.93 15.79
C PRO A 260 16.55 20.58 15.68
N GLY A 261 15.80 19.47 15.83
CA GLY A 261 16.34 18.12 15.72
C GLY A 261 16.76 17.78 14.30
N LEU A 262 15.92 18.13 13.31
CA LEU A 262 16.21 17.98 11.89
C LEU A 262 17.46 18.75 11.47
N THR A 263 17.59 20.01 11.91
CA THR A 263 18.74 20.86 11.62
C THR A 263 20.01 20.31 12.25
N LYS A 264 19.92 19.84 13.50
CA LYS A 264 21.06 19.21 14.19
C LYS A 264 21.55 17.98 13.43
N TRP A 265 20.64 17.08 13.06
CA TRP A 265 20.98 15.87 12.31
C TRP A 265 21.55 16.18 10.93
N ALA A 266 21.00 17.16 10.20
CA ALA A 266 21.55 17.61 8.94
C ALA A 266 23.00 18.12 9.06
N ASN A 267 23.30 18.89 10.12
CA ASN A 267 24.65 19.36 10.41
C ASN A 267 25.61 18.21 10.79
N GLU A 268 25.13 17.22 11.55
CA GLU A 268 25.90 16.03 11.90
C GLU A 268 26.25 15.22 10.64
N ILE A 269 25.29 15.02 9.73
CA ILE A 269 25.54 14.38 8.42
C ILE A 269 26.58 15.17 7.62
N MET A 270 26.45 16.49 7.53
CA MET A 270 27.39 17.33 6.78
C MET A 270 28.81 17.24 7.37
N THR A 271 28.92 17.23 8.70
CA THR A 271 30.20 17.08 9.41
C THR A 271 30.83 15.73 9.10
N TYR A 272 30.06 14.64 9.23
CA TYR A 272 30.51 13.29 8.92
C TYR A 272 30.97 13.14 7.46
N ALA A 273 30.17 13.64 6.51
CA ALA A 273 30.50 13.57 5.09
C ALA A 273 31.79 14.34 4.77
N THR A 274 31.97 15.52 5.38
CA THR A 274 33.17 16.35 5.23
C THR A 274 34.40 15.67 5.82
N GLU A 275 34.31 15.13 7.03
CA GLU A 275 35.41 14.42 7.69
C GLU A 275 35.82 13.18 6.90
N ALA A 276 34.85 12.40 6.41
CA ALA A 276 35.12 11.24 5.55
C ALA A 276 35.86 11.63 4.26
N ALA A 277 35.52 12.77 3.66
CA ALA A 277 36.19 13.25 2.45
C ALA A 277 37.61 13.77 2.74
N VAL A 278 37.80 14.54 3.81
CA VAL A 278 39.08 15.17 4.16
C VAL A 278 40.08 14.17 4.77
N SER A 279 39.64 13.34 5.71
CA SER A 279 40.52 12.46 6.48
C SER A 279 40.72 11.09 5.84
N HIS A 280 39.75 10.62 5.04
CA HIS A 280 39.74 9.26 4.48
C HIS A 280 39.66 9.22 2.95
N GLY A 281 39.67 10.38 2.28
CA GLY A 281 39.66 10.47 0.82
C GLY A 281 38.38 9.97 0.15
N LYS A 282 37.26 9.92 0.88
CA LYS A 282 35.98 9.47 0.33
C LYS A 282 35.38 10.51 -0.63
N GLU A 283 35.00 10.07 -1.82
CA GLU A 283 34.26 10.89 -2.79
C GLU A 283 32.74 10.72 -2.63
N TRP A 284 32.01 11.82 -2.72
CA TRP A 284 30.54 11.85 -2.66
C TRP A 284 30.00 12.43 -3.97
N ASN A 285 29.15 11.69 -4.68
CA ASN A 285 28.59 12.12 -5.97
C ASN A 285 27.88 13.47 -5.86
N GLY A 286 28.26 14.43 -6.70
CA GLY A 286 27.68 15.78 -6.72
C GLY A 286 28.34 16.78 -5.75
N PHE A 287 29.33 16.38 -4.96
CA PHE A 287 30.04 17.22 -4.00
C PHE A 287 31.54 17.27 -4.29
N LYS A 288 32.20 18.37 -3.91
CA LYS A 288 33.66 18.52 -3.96
C LYS A 288 34.18 19.20 -2.70
N VAL A 289 35.36 18.81 -2.26
CA VAL A 289 36.08 19.49 -1.16
C VAL A 289 36.84 20.69 -1.75
N VAL A 290 36.70 21.85 -1.11
CA VAL A 290 37.39 23.09 -1.49
C VAL A 290 37.94 23.77 -0.24
N GLU A 291 38.96 24.62 -0.42
CA GLU A 291 39.42 25.49 0.66
C GLU A 291 38.30 26.46 1.07
N GLY A 292 38.16 26.67 2.39
CA GLY A 292 37.29 27.70 2.93
C GLY A 292 37.71 29.08 2.46
N ARG A 293 36.78 30.04 2.42
CA ARG A 293 37.09 31.43 2.05
C ARG A 293 38.06 32.04 3.08
N SER A 294 39.32 32.26 2.70
CA SER A 294 40.28 33.02 3.51
C SER A 294 40.12 34.52 3.29
N GLY A 295 39.94 35.30 4.36
CA GLY A 295 40.03 36.76 4.30
C GLY A 295 41.49 37.23 4.23
N ARG A 296 41.79 38.24 3.40
CA ARG A 296 43.12 38.87 3.37
C ARG A 296 43.35 39.67 4.66
N LYS A 297 44.56 39.58 5.22
CA LYS A 297 45.03 40.38 6.35
C LYS A 297 46.33 41.08 5.97
N TYR A 298 46.58 42.27 6.50
CA TYR A 298 47.88 42.93 6.36
C TYR A 298 48.94 42.13 7.11
N ARG A 299 50.11 41.98 6.49
CA ARG A 299 51.24 41.23 7.07
C ARG A 299 51.97 42.05 8.13
N ASP A 300 52.07 43.34 7.90
CA ASP A 300 52.71 44.32 8.76
C ASP A 300 51.95 45.64 8.58
N GLU A 301 51.23 46.05 9.61
CA GLU A 301 50.38 47.25 9.54
C GLU A 301 51.20 48.54 9.52
N GLU A 302 52.41 48.55 10.10
CA GLU A 302 53.29 49.73 10.10
C GLU A 302 53.88 49.96 8.71
N GLN A 303 54.40 48.91 8.09
CA GLN A 303 54.94 49.00 6.74
C GLN A 303 53.85 49.32 5.72
N VAL A 304 52.64 48.79 5.90
CA VAL A 304 51.47 49.15 5.10
C VAL A 304 51.15 50.63 5.25
N ALA A 305 51.15 51.14 6.48
CA ALA A 305 50.85 52.53 6.75
C ALA A 305 51.90 53.49 6.17
N GLU A 306 53.19 53.17 6.29
CA GLU A 306 54.27 53.95 5.71
C GLU A 306 54.18 53.96 4.18
N THR A 307 54.03 52.79 3.58
CA THR A 307 53.94 52.64 2.11
C THR A 307 52.72 53.37 1.56
N ALA A 308 51.57 53.25 2.22
CA ALA A 308 50.34 53.93 1.80
C ALA A 308 50.49 55.47 1.89
N LYS A 309 51.11 55.98 2.97
CA LYS A 309 51.41 57.42 3.12
C LYS A 309 52.38 57.92 2.04
N GLN A 310 53.44 57.17 1.73
CA GLN A 310 54.39 57.53 0.67
C GLN A 310 53.72 57.65 -0.71
N HIS A 311 52.62 56.91 -0.94
CA HIS A 311 51.84 56.96 -2.18
C HIS A 311 50.63 57.92 -2.11
N GLY A 312 50.61 58.83 -1.14
CA GLY A 312 49.60 59.89 -1.05
C GLY A 312 48.29 59.49 -0.37
N TYR A 313 48.19 58.27 0.17
CA TYR A 313 47.04 57.85 0.98
C TYR A 313 47.26 58.26 2.44
N ILE A 314 46.56 59.31 2.86
CA ILE A 314 46.74 59.92 4.19
C ILE A 314 45.70 59.45 5.22
N ASP A 315 44.52 58.99 4.77
CA ASP A 315 43.44 58.49 5.63
C ASP A 315 43.38 56.95 5.60
N ILE A 316 44.39 56.35 6.20
CA ILE A 316 44.64 54.89 6.15
C ILE A 316 44.28 54.18 7.46
N TYR A 317 43.87 54.94 8.47
CA TYR A 317 43.46 54.42 9.77
C TYR A 317 41.98 54.67 9.97
N ARG A 318 41.28 53.68 10.52
CA ARG A 318 39.89 53.89 10.92
C ARG A 318 39.87 54.61 12.26
N GLN A 319 39.57 55.91 12.26
CA GLN A 319 39.29 56.64 13.49
C GLN A 319 37.85 56.33 13.94
N SER A 320 37.70 55.74 15.11
CA SER A 320 36.41 55.50 15.74
C SER A 320 36.44 55.95 17.19
N VAL A 321 35.30 56.41 17.70
CA VAL A 321 35.11 56.58 19.14
C VAL A 321 35.35 55.23 19.80
N ILE A 322 36.17 55.20 20.86
CA ILE A 322 36.49 53.97 21.58
C ILE A 322 35.22 53.33 22.18
N PRO A 323 35.21 51.99 22.38
CA PRO A 323 34.06 51.30 22.95
C PRO A 323 33.63 51.91 24.29
N MET A 324 32.33 51.85 24.58
CA MET A 324 31.71 52.49 25.75
C MET A 324 32.46 52.18 27.06
N THR A 325 32.87 50.92 27.22
CA THR A 325 33.59 50.43 28.39
C THR A 325 35.00 51.01 28.53
N GLU A 326 35.70 51.26 27.41
CA GLU A 326 36.99 51.94 27.40
C GLU A 326 36.83 53.44 27.63
N MET A 327 35.81 54.07 27.04
CA MET A 327 35.50 55.48 27.27
C MET A 327 35.17 55.76 28.75
N GLN A 328 34.40 54.87 29.38
CA GLN A 328 34.10 54.93 30.81
C GLN A 328 35.34 54.77 31.69
N LYS A 329 36.31 53.94 31.29
CA LYS A 329 37.59 53.80 32.01
C LYS A 329 38.46 55.05 31.86
N LEU A 330 38.48 55.65 30.67
CA LEU A 330 39.28 56.84 30.37
C LEU A 330 38.77 58.07 31.13
N MET A 331 37.46 58.30 31.13
CA MET A 331 36.85 59.51 31.70
C MET A 331 36.43 59.34 33.17
N GLY A 332 36.27 58.10 33.63
CA GLY A 332 35.59 57.75 34.88
C GLY A 332 34.07 57.74 34.72
N LYS A 333 33.37 56.76 35.32
CA LYS A 333 31.93 56.53 35.12
C LYS A 333 31.06 57.77 35.38
N THR A 334 31.38 58.56 36.42
CA THR A 334 30.62 59.76 36.78
C THR A 334 30.72 60.84 35.70
N LYS A 335 31.93 61.20 35.29
CA LYS A 335 32.16 62.20 34.22
C LYS A 335 31.68 61.70 32.85
N PHE A 336 31.79 60.40 32.60
CA PHE A 336 31.28 59.78 31.38
C PHE A 336 29.77 60.01 31.25
N GLU A 337 29.00 59.76 32.32
CA GLU A 337 27.55 59.97 32.32
C GLU A 337 27.20 61.47 32.26
N GLU A 338 27.90 62.32 33.01
CA GLU A 338 27.67 63.78 33.00
C GLU A 338 27.95 64.44 31.64
N ILE A 339 28.96 63.97 30.90
CA ILE A 339 29.41 64.62 29.66
C ILE A 339 28.82 63.97 28.42
N LEU A 340 28.68 62.64 28.41
CA LEU A 340 28.28 61.87 27.23
C LEU A 340 26.94 61.15 27.39
N GLY A 341 26.32 61.15 28.58
CA GLY A 341 25.06 60.45 28.85
C GLY A 341 23.94 60.83 27.87
N ASP A 342 23.78 62.13 27.61
CA ASP A 342 22.78 62.66 26.66
C ASP A 342 23.06 62.29 25.19
N LEU A 343 24.25 61.76 24.89
CA LEU A 343 24.66 61.31 23.56
C LEU A 343 24.55 59.79 23.38
N ILE A 344 24.10 59.04 24.39
CA ILE A 344 23.99 57.58 24.37
C ILE A 344 22.53 57.17 24.14
N HIS A 345 22.27 56.58 22.97
CA HIS A 345 20.99 55.94 22.68
C HIS A 345 21.10 54.42 22.89
N LYS A 346 20.29 53.87 23.80
CA LYS A 346 20.13 52.42 23.97
C LYS A 346 18.88 51.96 23.23
N PRO A 347 19.00 51.44 21.98
CA PRO A 347 17.84 50.96 21.25
C PRO A 347 17.21 49.75 21.96
N PRO A 348 15.88 49.58 21.87
CA PRO A 348 15.23 48.35 22.31
C PRO A 348 15.80 47.15 21.53
N GLY A 349 16.00 46.02 22.23
CA GLY A 349 16.44 44.78 21.60
C GLY A 349 15.40 44.28 20.59
N ARG A 350 15.85 43.73 19.46
CA ARG A 350 14.95 43.23 18.42
C ARG A 350 14.03 42.13 18.97
N PRO A 351 12.71 42.17 18.70
CA PRO A 351 11.82 41.07 19.02
C PRO A 351 12.33 39.76 18.42
N THR A 352 12.41 38.72 19.22
CA THR A 352 12.84 37.37 18.80
C THR A 352 11.81 36.38 19.26
N LEU A 353 11.23 35.61 18.34
CA LEU A 353 10.28 34.57 18.66
C LEU A 353 11.04 33.37 19.28
N VAL A 354 10.64 32.95 20.47
CA VAL A 354 11.30 31.90 21.24
C VAL A 354 10.27 30.97 21.89
N PRO A 355 10.64 29.73 22.25
CA PRO A 355 9.74 28.80 22.93
C PRO A 355 9.23 29.36 24.27
N LYS A 356 8.04 28.94 24.73
CA LYS A 356 7.48 29.35 26.04
C LYS A 356 8.35 28.98 27.25
N SER A 357 9.30 28.05 27.09
CA SER A 357 10.29 27.70 28.11
C SER A 357 11.41 28.73 28.25
N ASP A 358 11.56 29.67 27.31
CA ASP A 358 12.47 30.80 27.45
C ASP A 358 12.04 31.66 28.65
N LYS A 359 13.00 31.98 29.52
CA LYS A 359 12.72 32.67 30.79
C LYS A 359 12.40 34.16 30.61
N ARG A 360 12.64 34.73 29.42
CA ARG A 360 12.38 36.14 29.15
C ARG A 360 10.87 36.39 29.09
N PRO A 361 10.37 37.49 29.70
CA PRO A 361 8.95 37.81 29.65
C PRO A 361 8.51 38.09 28.21
N ALA A 362 7.31 37.64 27.85
CA ALA A 362 6.73 37.90 26.54
C ALA A 362 6.52 39.41 26.34
N MET A 363 6.89 39.91 25.16
CA MET A 363 6.70 41.32 24.80
C MET A 363 5.24 41.59 24.42
N ASN A 364 4.66 42.70 24.87
CA ASN A 364 3.33 43.14 24.43
C ASN A 364 3.44 43.85 23.06
N VAL A 365 2.98 43.19 22.00
CA VAL A 365 3.23 43.57 20.60
C VAL A 365 2.24 44.63 20.05
N SER A 366 1.31 45.12 20.87
CA SER A 366 0.23 46.04 20.43
C SER A 366 0.70 47.45 20.01
N ASN A 367 1.94 47.85 20.33
CA ASN A 367 2.54 49.13 19.91
C ASN A 367 3.66 49.00 18.85
N ALA A 368 3.92 47.80 18.30
CA ALA A 368 5.03 47.57 17.37
C ALA A 368 4.78 48.03 15.92
N LYS A 369 3.65 48.69 15.63
CA LYS A 369 3.26 49.11 14.28
C LYS A 369 3.94 50.39 13.75
N ASN A 370 4.69 51.14 14.57
CA ASN A 370 5.21 52.45 14.15
C ASN A 370 6.67 52.47 13.68
N ASP A 371 7.45 51.40 13.82
CA ASP A 371 8.90 51.43 13.52
C ASP A 371 9.35 50.49 12.37
N PHE A 372 8.43 49.89 11.60
CA PHE A 372 8.75 49.04 10.46
C PHE A 372 8.17 49.59 9.15
N TYR A 373 8.98 50.43 8.49
CA TYR A 373 9.03 50.76 7.06
C TYR A 373 7.72 50.74 6.22
N GLU A 374 7.32 51.93 5.77
CA GLU A 374 6.85 52.15 4.39
C GLU A 374 7.82 51.48 3.41
N ILE A 375 7.46 50.31 2.90
CA ILE A 375 7.92 49.84 1.60
C ILE A 375 6.79 50.18 0.64
N MET A 376 6.88 51.34 0.01
CA MET A 376 6.05 51.64 -1.16
C MET A 376 6.51 50.73 -2.30
N GLU A 377 5.68 49.74 -2.64
CA GLU A 377 5.76 49.10 -3.95
C GLU A 377 5.52 50.19 -5.01
N VAL A 378 6.55 50.46 -5.81
CA VAL A 378 6.39 51.18 -7.07
C VAL A 378 5.89 50.14 -8.08
N ASN A 379 4.71 50.41 -8.65
CA ASN A 379 4.07 49.61 -9.72
C ASN A 379 5.02 49.21 -10.85
#